data_AF-A0A251TNW9-F1
#
_entry.id   AF-A0A251TNW9-F1
#
_cell.length_a   1.000
_cell.length_b   1.000
_cell.length_c   1.000
_cell.angle_alpha   90.00
_cell.angle_beta   90.00
_cell.angle_gamma   90.00
#
_symmetry.space_group_name_H-M   'P 1'
#
loop_
_entity.id
_entity.type
_entity.pdbx_description
1 polymer ?
#
loop_
_entity_poly.entity_id
_entity_poly.type
_entity_poly.pdbx_seq_one_letter_code
_entity_poly.pdbx_strand_id
1 'polypeptide(L)' 'MISADGKKMNAAAVCHTDTSKWNPKHLAFQVLKVKPGTVPICHFLPEDHVAWVPY' A
#
# COMPACT_ATOMS: atom_id res chain seq x y z
N MET A 1 -8.93 7.59 -11.22
CA MET A 1 -9.25 6.15 -11.01
C MET A 1 -10.77 5.94 -11.01
N ILE A 2 -11.26 4.81 -11.53
CA ILE A 2 -12.72 4.51 -11.59
C ILE A 2 -13.04 3.31 -10.71
N SER A 3 -14.10 3.45 -9.90
CA SER A 3 -14.68 2.41 -9.06
C SER A 3 -15.36 1.32 -9.89
N ALA A 4 -15.58 0.14 -9.29
CA ALA A 4 -16.41 -0.92 -9.88
C ALA A 4 -17.83 -0.45 -10.25
N ASP A 5 -18.38 0.54 -9.53
CA ASP A 5 -19.69 1.14 -9.82
C ASP A 5 -19.62 2.32 -10.83
N GLY A 6 -18.48 2.53 -11.49
CA GLY A 6 -18.30 3.53 -12.55
C GLY A 6 -18.08 4.97 -12.04
N LYS A 7 -18.01 5.19 -10.72
CA LYS A 7 -17.76 6.52 -10.15
C LYS A 7 -16.28 6.87 -10.13
N LYS A 8 -15.97 8.17 -10.27
CA LYS A 8 -14.63 8.70 -10.00
C LYS A 8 -14.29 8.52 -8.52
N MET A 9 -13.11 8.01 -8.25
CA MET A 9 -12.55 7.89 -6.90
C MET A 9 -11.42 8.89 -6.70
N ASN A 10 -11.39 9.55 -5.53
CA ASN A 10 -10.35 10.52 -5.19
C ASN A 10 -9.02 9.85 -4.81
N ALA A 11 -9.07 8.65 -4.24
CA ALA A 11 -7.91 7.86 -3.83
C ALA A 11 -8.28 6.37 -3.74
N ALA A 12 -7.29 5.49 -3.90
CA ALA A 12 -7.41 4.06 -3.62
C ALA A 12 -6.64 3.73 -2.33
N ALA A 13 -7.14 2.80 -1.52
CA ALA A 13 -6.35 2.21 -0.44
C ALA A 13 -5.61 0.98 -0.97
N VAL A 14 -4.30 0.94 -0.79
CA VAL A 14 -3.45 -0.19 -1.18
C VAL A 14 -2.81 -0.77 0.06
N CYS A 15 -2.82 -2.10 0.16
CA CYS A 15 -2.18 -2.83 1.25
C CYS A 15 -1.11 -3.78 0.70
N HIS A 16 0.06 -3.75 1.32
CA HIS A 16 1.15 -4.71 1.12
C HIS A 16 1.02 -5.78 2.20
N THR A 17 0.46 -6.93 1.83
CA THR A 17 0.10 -8.01 2.77
C THR A 17 1.32 -8.82 3.21
N ASP A 18 2.29 -9.01 2.31
CA ASP A 18 3.59 -9.61 2.63
C ASP A 18 4.70 -8.56 2.47
N THR A 19 5.19 -8.09 3.62
CA THR A 19 6.31 -7.16 3.69
C THR A 19 7.59 -7.83 4.21
N SER A 20 7.63 -9.17 4.29
CA SER A 20 8.76 -9.93 4.85
C SER A 20 10.09 -9.65 4.13
N LYS A 21 10.02 -9.36 2.83
CA LYS A 21 11.18 -9.07 1.97
C LYS A 21 11.55 -7.60 1.87
N TRP A 22 10.80 -6.70 2.51
CA TRP A 22 11.12 -5.28 2.50
C TRP A 22 12.37 -4.99 3.34
N ASN A 23 13.07 -3.89 3.02
CA ASN A 23 14.18 -3.42 3.84
C ASN A 23 13.72 -3.24 5.30
N PRO A 24 14.34 -3.89 6.30
CA PRO A 24 13.95 -3.72 7.71
C PRO A 24 14.04 -2.28 8.23
N LYS A 25 14.80 -1.41 7.55
CA LYS A 25 14.90 0.03 7.83
C LYS A 25 13.89 0.88 7.05
N HIS A 26 12.95 0.29 6.31
CA HIS A 26 11.93 1.03 5.56
C HIS A 26 11.12 1.94 6.50
N LEU A 27 10.79 3.14 6.02
CA LEU A 27 10.14 4.20 6.82
C LEU A 27 8.85 3.71 7.50
N ALA A 28 8.05 2.91 6.81
CA ALA A 28 6.81 2.35 7.35
C ALA A 28 7.01 1.60 8.67
N PHE A 29 8.09 0.82 8.80
CA PHE A 29 8.39 0.08 10.02
C PHE A 29 8.81 0.98 11.19
N GLN A 30 9.49 2.09 10.87
CA GLN A 30 9.90 3.07 11.87
C GLN A 30 8.70 3.87 12.40
N VAL A 31 7.81 4.31 11.51
CA VAL A 31 6.62 5.09 11.86
C VAL A 31 5.61 4.23 12.62
N LEU A 32 5.34 3.01 12.14
CA LEU A 32 4.31 2.14 12.71
C LEU A 32 4.83 1.28 13.87
N LYS A 33 6.14 1.25 14.11
CA LYS A 33 6.81 0.45 15.16
C LYS A 33 6.51 -1.05 15.06
N VAL A 34 6.53 -1.58 13.84
CA VAL A 34 6.30 -3.01 13.54
C VAL A 34 7.49 -3.60 12.78
N LYS A 35 7.59 -4.92 12.75
CA LYS A 35 8.66 -5.63 12.02
C LYS A 35 8.17 -6.10 10.64
N PRO A 36 9.07 -6.27 9.66
CA PRO A 36 8.73 -6.87 8.36
C PRO A 36 7.94 -8.17 8.50
N GLY A 37 6.88 -8.32 7.70
CA GLY A 37 6.09 -9.56 7.63
C GLY A 37 5.19 -9.86 8.84
N THR A 38 5.13 -8.98 9.85
CA THR A 38 4.28 -9.22 11.04
C THR A 38 2.86 -8.72 10.89
N VAL A 39 2.66 -7.65 10.11
CA VAL A 39 1.36 -7.06 9.81
C VAL A 39 1.35 -6.51 8.37
N PRO A 40 0.17 -6.43 7.72
CA PRO A 40 0.03 -5.70 6.47
C PRO A 40 0.33 -4.20 6.64
N ILE A 41 0.93 -3.59 5.62
CA ILE A 41 1.17 -2.14 5.57
C ILE A 41 0.27 -1.53 4.51
N CYS A 42 -0.64 -0.64 4.91
CA CYS A 42 -1.59 0.01 4.00
C CYS A 42 -1.32 1.51 3.87
N HIS A 43 -1.59 2.07 2.70
CA HIS A 43 -1.52 3.51 2.44
C HIS A 43 -2.52 3.92 1.35
N PHE A 44 -2.82 5.22 1.28
CA PHE A 44 -3.60 5.76 0.17
C PHE A 44 -2.70 6.01 -1.03
N LEU A 45 -3.25 5.73 -2.21
CA LEU A 45 -2.69 6.02 -3.51
C LEU A 45 -3.58 7.11 -4.14
N PRO A 46 -3.09 8.35 -4.27
CA PRO A 46 -3.76 9.42 -5.00
C PRO A 46 -3.90 9.10 -6.50
N GLU A 47 -4.74 9.86 -7.21
CA GLU A 47 -5.07 9.61 -8.62
C GLU A 47 -3.87 9.68 -9.59
N ASP A 48 -2.82 10.42 -9.25
CA ASP A 48 -1.61 10.61 -10.05
C ASP A 48 -0.49 9.60 -9.74
N HIS A 49 -0.70 8.70 -8.79
CA HIS A 49 0.28 7.67 -8.43
C HIS A 49 0.01 6.34 -9.16
N VAL A 50 1.09 5.66 -9.54
CA VAL A 50 1.03 4.38 -10.27
C VAL A 50 1.53 3.24 -9.37
N ALA A 51 0.83 2.11 -9.38
CA ALA A 51 1.24 0.88 -8.72
C ALA A 51 1.30 -0.28 -9.73
N TRP A 52 2.35 -1.09 -9.63
CA TRP A 52 2.50 -2.31 -10.43
C TRP A 52 2.03 -3.51 -9.60
N VAL A 53 1.06 -4.26 -10.11
CA VAL A 53 0.55 -5.47 -9.46
C VAL A 53 1.04 -6.71 -10.23
N PRO A 54 1.43 -7.79 -9.53
CA PRO A 54 1.68 -9.07 -10.19
C PRO A 54 0.38 -9.60 -10.82
N TYR A 55 0.51 -10.28 -11.96
CA TYR A 55 -0.59 -10.93 -12.67
C TYR A 55 -0.75 -12.38 -12.22
#